data_AF-A0A948X3W6-F1
#
_entry.id   AF-A0A948X3W6-F1
#
_cell.length_a   1.000
_cell.length_b   1.000
_cell.length_c   1.000
_cell.angle_alpha   90.00
_cell.angle_beta   90.00
_cell.angle_gamma   90.00
#
_symmetry.space_group_name_H-M   'P 1'
#
loop_
_entity.id
_entity.type
_entity.pdbx_description
1 polymer ?
#
loop_
_entity_poly.entity_id
_entity_poly.type
_entity_poly.pdbx_seq_one_letter_code
_entity_poly.pdbx_strand_id
1 'polypeptide(L)'
;MENVFRDYGSFENKNNDRIICFNVSRTYLQCERPNLYECTRKYWRLCGKRAQNADFAFAICSGYIIGVFRPTRWFLTSSKEYPGRWEFEGEEVENSPFLNMNISHLIGKNQNPVSYINM
;
A
#
# COMPACT_ATOMS: atom_id res chain seq x y z
N MET A 1 7.60 -32.70 5.37
CA MET A 1 6.68 -31.65 4.91
C MET A 1 7.37 -30.33 5.16
N GLU A 2 7.91 -29.70 4.12
CA GLU A 2 8.38 -28.32 4.24
C GLU A 2 7.16 -27.47 4.63
N ASN A 3 7.31 -26.65 5.68
CA ASN A 3 6.30 -25.66 6.03
C ASN A 3 6.15 -24.71 4.83
N VAL A 4 5.10 -24.92 4.04
CA VAL A 4 4.77 -24.10 2.85
C VAL A 4 4.51 -22.64 3.26
N PHE A 5 4.19 -22.42 4.53
CA PHE A 5 4.11 -21.11 5.15
C PHE A 5 5.43 -20.81 5.85
N ARG A 6 6.34 -20.13 5.15
CA ARG A 6 7.42 -19.41 5.84
C ARG A 6 6.78 -18.39 6.76
N ASP A 7 7.21 -18.38 8.02
CA ASP A 7 6.94 -17.24 8.90
C ASP A 7 7.78 -16.07 8.38
N TYR A 8 7.14 -15.15 7.66
CA TYR A 8 7.78 -13.95 7.12
C TYR A 8 8.02 -12.89 8.21
N GLY A 9 7.53 -13.13 9.43
CA GLY A 9 7.71 -12.25 10.57
C GLY A 9 6.93 -10.94 10.49
N SER A 10 7.20 -10.07 11.47
CA SER A 10 6.61 -8.74 11.58
C SER A 10 7.46 -7.71 10.82
N PHE A 11 6.81 -6.85 10.04
CA PHE A 11 7.46 -5.74 9.34
C PHE A 11 7.98 -4.71 10.35
N GLU A 12 9.26 -4.38 10.25
CA GLU A 12 9.89 -3.29 10.99
C GLU A 12 10.54 -2.31 10.02
N ASN A 13 10.25 -1.02 10.17
CA ASN A 13 10.84 0.02 9.32
C ASN A 13 12.24 0.43 9.81
N LYS A 14 13.24 -0.44 9.61
CA LYS A 14 14.61 -0.23 10.09
C LYS A 14 15.36 0.89 9.38
N ASN A 15 15.04 1.14 8.12
CA ASN A 15 15.70 2.16 7.30
C ASN A 15 15.06 3.55 7.42
N ASN A 16 14.02 3.69 8.26
CA ASN A 16 13.26 4.92 8.37
C ASN A 16 12.68 5.36 7.02
N ASP A 17 12.24 4.41 6.20
CA ASP A 17 11.63 4.68 4.90
C ASP A 17 10.28 5.40 5.08
N ARG A 18 9.92 6.32 4.18
CA ARG A 18 8.63 7.01 4.20
C ARG A 18 7.61 6.18 3.43
N ILE A 19 6.66 5.56 4.13
CA ILE A 19 5.80 4.53 3.52
C ILE A 19 4.32 4.91 3.64
N ILE A 20 3.62 4.95 2.50
CA ILE A 20 2.15 4.99 2.51
C ILE A 20 1.61 3.57 2.45
N CYS A 21 0.69 3.28 3.34
CA CYS A 21 0.05 1.99 3.47
C CYS A 21 -1.40 2.10 2.98
N PHE A 22 -1.76 1.26 2.01
CA PHE A 22 -3.10 1.19 1.44
C PHE A 22 -3.76 -0.13 1.82
N ASN A 23 -4.80 -0.06 2.64
CA ASN A 23 -5.64 -1.21 2.88
C ASN A 23 -6.53 -1.46 1.66
N VAL A 24 -6.13 -2.46 0.86
CA VAL A 24 -6.81 -2.89 -0.36
C VAL A 24 -7.62 -4.17 -0.13
N SER A 25 -7.77 -4.63 1.12
CA SER A 25 -8.41 -5.92 1.43
C SER A 25 -9.76 -6.08 0.73
N ARG A 26 -10.61 -5.04 0.75
CA ARG A 26 -11.92 -5.10 0.11
C ARG A 26 -11.82 -5.20 -1.41
N THR A 27 -11.14 -4.25 -2.04
CA THR A 27 -11.04 -4.16 -3.51
C THR A 27 -10.31 -5.37 -4.10
N TYR A 28 -9.30 -5.87 -3.40
CA TYR A 28 -8.52 -7.03 -3.79
C TYR A 28 -9.29 -8.34 -3.63
N LEU A 29 -9.87 -8.61 -2.45
CA LEU A 29 -10.60 -9.87 -2.20
C LEU A 29 -11.90 -9.98 -2.99
N GLN A 30 -12.53 -8.85 -3.32
CA GLN A 30 -13.74 -8.82 -4.14
C GLN A 30 -13.45 -8.73 -5.64
N CYS A 31 -12.17 -8.72 -6.04
CA CYS A 31 -11.76 -8.55 -7.44
C CYS A 31 -12.43 -7.34 -8.12
N GLU A 32 -12.63 -6.23 -7.38
CA GLU A 32 -13.27 -5.01 -7.89
C GLU A 32 -12.44 -4.37 -9.03
N ARG A 33 -11.16 -4.74 -9.15
CA ARG A 33 -10.22 -4.19 -10.13
C ARG A 33 -9.35 -5.26 -10.77
N PRO A 34 -8.76 -4.99 -11.96
CA PRO A 34 -8.09 -6.01 -12.76
C PRO A 34 -6.87 -6.66 -12.09
N ASN A 35 -6.14 -5.92 -11.25
CA ASN A 35 -4.92 -6.40 -10.60
C ASN A 35 -4.59 -5.61 -9.32
N LEU A 36 -3.57 -6.07 -8.59
CA LEU A 36 -3.13 -5.48 -7.33
C LEU A 36 -2.61 -4.05 -7.47
N TYR A 37 -1.87 -3.76 -8.54
CA TYR A 37 -1.41 -2.41 -8.82
C TYR A 37 -2.59 -1.45 -9.00
N GLU A 38 -3.62 -1.83 -9.75
CA GLU A 38 -4.84 -1.04 -9.91
C GLU A 38 -5.62 -0.88 -8.61
N CYS A 39 -5.63 -1.89 -7.72
CA CYS A 39 -6.15 -1.75 -6.35
C CYS A 39 -5.37 -0.72 -5.53
N THR A 40 -4.06 -0.65 -5.73
CA THR A 40 -3.13 0.14 -4.89
C THR A 40 -2.92 1.55 -5.39
N ARG A 41 -2.95 1.80 -6.70
CA ARG A 41 -2.57 3.09 -7.28
C ARG A 41 -3.60 4.20 -7.18
N LYS A 42 -4.88 3.85 -6.98
CA LYS A 42 -6.04 4.79 -7.01
C LYS A 42 -7.15 4.30 -6.07
N TYR A 43 -8.20 5.01 -5.71
CA TYR A 43 -8.49 6.44 -5.76
C TYR A 43 -8.50 6.91 -4.30
N TRP A 44 -7.39 7.47 -3.82
CA TRP A 44 -7.17 7.63 -2.37
C TRP A 44 -7.54 9.02 -1.85
N ARG A 45 -8.14 9.09 -0.65
CA ARG A 45 -8.22 10.35 0.12
C ARG A 45 -6.98 10.38 1.00
N LEU A 46 -6.00 11.19 0.61
CA LEU A 46 -4.71 11.30 1.28
C LEU A 46 -4.16 12.73 1.23
N CYS A 47 -3.10 12.99 2.00
CA CYS A 47 -2.38 14.25 1.97
C CYS A 47 -1.33 14.21 0.85
N GLY A 48 -1.54 14.99 -0.22
CA GLY A 48 -0.63 15.04 -1.37
C GLY A 48 0.81 15.39 -1.01
N LYS A 49 1.03 16.30 -0.04
CA LYS A 49 2.37 16.67 0.44
C LYS A 49 3.11 15.48 1.07
N ARG A 50 2.42 14.65 1.84
CA ARG A 50 3.02 13.42 2.42
C ARG A 50 3.26 12.39 1.32
N ALA A 51 2.29 12.24 0.41
CA ALA A 51 2.40 11.25 -0.66
C ALA A 51 3.56 11.50 -1.62
N GLN A 52 3.77 12.75 -2.02
CA GLN A 52 4.90 13.15 -2.87
C GLN A 52 6.28 12.88 -2.23
N ASN A 53 6.33 12.69 -0.92
CA ASN A 53 7.55 12.37 -0.18
C ASN A 53 7.67 10.87 0.15
N ALA A 54 6.74 10.02 -0.31
CA ALA A 54 6.79 8.61 -0.01
C ALA A 54 7.82 7.88 -0.86
N ASP A 55 8.66 7.08 -0.20
CA ASP A 55 9.65 6.20 -0.84
C ASP A 55 8.99 4.90 -1.33
N PHE A 56 7.97 4.43 -0.60
CA PHE A 56 7.20 3.23 -0.95
C PHE A 56 5.69 3.41 -0.75
N ALA A 57 4.92 2.69 -1.56
CA ALA A 57 3.51 2.43 -1.38
C ALA A 57 3.28 0.93 -1.14
N PHE A 58 2.72 0.57 0.01
CA PHE A 58 2.41 -0.82 0.37
C PHE A 58 0.93 -1.12 0.16
N ALA A 59 0.66 -2.24 -0.49
CA ALA A 59 -0.67 -2.83 -0.57
C ALA A 59 -0.85 -3.81 0.58
N ILE A 60 -1.87 -3.56 1.41
CA ILE A 60 -2.15 -4.37 2.60
C ILE A 60 -3.47 -5.11 2.42
N CYS A 61 -3.42 -6.42 2.65
CA CYS A 61 -4.60 -7.26 2.77
C CYS A 61 -4.61 -7.95 4.13
N SER A 62 -5.67 -7.77 4.91
CA SER A 62 -5.85 -8.42 6.22
C SER A 62 -4.67 -8.27 7.18
N GLY A 63 -3.94 -7.16 7.12
CA GLY A 63 -2.79 -6.87 7.98
C GLY A 63 -1.44 -7.37 7.46
N TYR A 64 -1.38 -7.93 6.25
CA TYR A 64 -0.17 -8.40 5.59
C TYR A 64 0.16 -7.57 4.35
N ILE A 65 1.44 -7.36 4.09
CA ILE A 65 1.92 -6.68 2.89
C ILE A 65 1.84 -7.66 1.72
N ILE A 66 0.97 -7.40 0.75
CA ILE A 66 0.80 -8.26 -0.44
C ILE A 66 1.37 -7.63 -1.72
N GLY A 67 1.78 -6.36 -1.66
CA GLY A 67 2.39 -5.66 -2.78
C GLY A 67 3.24 -4.48 -2.28
N VAL A 68 4.35 -4.24 -2.96
CA VAL A 68 5.28 -3.15 -2.65
C VAL A 68 5.58 -2.41 -3.94
N PHE A 69 5.36 -1.10 -3.94
CA PHE A 69 5.55 -0.26 -5.11
C PHE A 69 6.45 0.92 -4.80
N ARG A 70 7.29 1.32 -5.76
CA ARG A 70 8.01 2.59 -5.74
C ARG A 70 7.23 3.61 -6.56
N PRO A 71 6.53 4.56 -5.93
CA PRO A 71 5.84 5.60 -6.67
C PRO A 71 6.85 6.55 -7.32
N THR A 72 6.70 6.83 -8.61
CA THR A 72 7.52 7.79 -9.36
C THR A 72 6.81 9.12 -9.53
N ARG A 73 5.47 9.13 -9.47
CA ARG A 73 4.66 10.35 -9.63
C ARG A 73 3.33 10.24 -8.92
N TRP A 74 2.93 11.32 -8.24
CA TRP A 74 1.62 11.47 -7.60
C TRP A 74 0.81 12.59 -8.24
N PHE A 75 -0.49 12.38 -8.42
CA PHE A 75 -1.38 13.37 -9.03
C PHE A 75 -2.83 13.19 -8.56
N LEU A 76 -3.63 14.24 -8.73
CA LEU A 76 -5.07 14.15 -8.52
C LEU A 76 -5.71 13.41 -9.70
N THR A 77 -6.66 12.54 -9.41
CA THR A 77 -7.40 11.81 -10.44
C THR A 77 -8.13 12.76 -11.38
N SER A 78 -8.18 12.40 -12.66
CA SER A 78 -9.06 13.02 -13.65
C SER A 78 -10.47 12.40 -13.66
N SER A 79 -10.72 11.36 -12.85
CA SER A 79 -12.01 10.69 -12.78
C SER A 79 -13.09 11.61 -12.22
N LYS A 80 -14.17 11.81 -12.98
CA LYS A 80 -15.35 12.58 -12.56
C LYS A 80 -16.13 11.90 -11.41
N GLU A 81 -16.01 10.59 -11.28
CA GLU A 81 -16.68 9.81 -10.23
C GLU A 81 -15.98 9.96 -8.87
N TYR A 82 -14.66 10.21 -8.88
CA TYR A 82 -13.83 10.25 -7.68
C TYR A 82 -13.11 11.61 -7.52
N PRO A 83 -13.81 12.75 -7.56
CA PRO A 83 -13.16 14.06 -7.56
C PRO A 83 -12.32 14.27 -6.29
N GLY A 84 -11.14 14.85 -6.46
CA GLY A 84 -10.21 15.16 -5.37
C GLY A 84 -9.49 13.95 -4.77
N ARG A 85 -9.62 12.76 -5.35
CA ARG A 85 -8.81 11.60 -4.99
C ARG A 85 -7.43 11.65 -5.63
N TRP A 86 -6.47 11.02 -4.99
CA TRP A 86 -5.10 10.91 -5.48
C TRP A 86 -4.84 9.55 -6.12
N GLU A 87 -3.93 9.58 -7.08
CA GLU A 87 -3.36 8.43 -7.74
C GLU A 87 -1.84 8.53 -7.79
N PHE A 88 -1.20 7.39 -8.04
CA PHE A 88 0.21 7.36 -8.42
C PHE A 88 0.48 6.55 -9.69
N GLU A 89 1.62 6.86 -10.29
CA GLU A 89 2.35 6.00 -11.23
C GLU A 89 3.61 5.50 -10.50
N GLY A 90 3.98 4.25 -10.75
CA GLY A 90 5.12 3.63 -10.12
C GLY A 90 5.33 2.20 -10.59
N GLU A 91 6.37 1.58 -10.04
CA GLU A 91 6.79 0.23 -10.40
C GLU A 91 6.66 -0.71 -9.21
N GLU A 92 6.27 -1.96 -9.48
CA GLU A 92 6.24 -3.02 -8.48
C GLU A 92 7.65 -3.50 -8.14
N VAL A 93 7.88 -3.77 -6.86
CA VAL A 93 9.12 -4.36 -6.36
C VAL A 93 8.87 -5.85 -6.14
N GLU A 94 8.91 -6.62 -7.24
CA GLU A 94 8.47 -8.03 -7.30
C GLU A 94 9.09 -8.95 -6.24
N ASN A 95 10.35 -8.72 -5.86
CA ASN A 95 11.08 -9.52 -4.86
C ASN A 95 11.41 -8.71 -3.60
N SER A 96 10.51 -7.82 -3.20
CA SER A 96 10.70 -7.02 -2.00
C SER A 96 10.81 -7.92 -0.75
N PRO A 97 11.80 -7.70 0.13
CA PRO A 97 11.90 -8.42 1.40
C PRO A 97 10.74 -8.13 2.35
N PHE A 98 9.92 -7.11 2.05
CA PHE A 98 8.76 -6.73 2.87
C PHE A 98 7.50 -7.53 2.53
N LEU A 99 7.48 -8.25 1.41
CA LEU A 99 6.31 -9.04 1.00
C LEU A 99 5.99 -10.12 2.04
N ASN A 100 4.69 -10.36 2.24
CA ASN A 100 4.11 -11.30 3.18
C ASN A 100 4.38 -11.04 4.68
N MET A 101 5.11 -9.98 5.02
CA MET A 101 5.33 -9.61 6.43
C MET A 101 4.03 -9.08 7.06
N ASN A 102 3.85 -9.38 8.35
CA ASN A 102 2.76 -8.83 9.15
C ASN A 102 3.06 -7.39 9.53
N ILE A 103 2.17 -6.46 9.16
CA ILE A 103 2.32 -5.03 9.46
C ILE A 103 1.23 -4.53 10.42
N SER A 104 0.28 -5.39 10.82
CA SER A 104 -0.93 -5.00 11.57
C SER A 104 -0.65 -4.23 12.86
N HIS A 105 0.49 -4.49 13.50
CA HIS A 105 0.91 -3.79 14.71
C HIS A 105 1.26 -2.30 14.49
N LEU A 106 1.62 -1.89 13.26
CA LEU A 106 1.89 -0.49 12.90
C LEU A 106 0.66 0.23 12.33
N ILE A 107 -0.31 -0.51 11.80
CA ILE A 107 -1.50 0.05 11.17
C ILE A 107 -2.72 -0.15 12.08
N GLY A 108 -3.17 0.95 12.69
CA GLY A 108 -4.38 0.94 13.52
C GLY A 108 -5.65 0.59 12.75
N LYS A 109 -6.71 0.21 13.48
CA LYS A 109 -8.07 0.03 12.93
C LYS A 109 -8.73 1.39 12.66
N ASN A 110 -8.25 2.06 11.62
CA ASN A 110 -8.73 3.38 11.22
C ASN A 110 -9.87 3.28 10.19
N GLN A 111 -10.82 4.21 10.23
CA GLN A 111 -11.86 4.33 9.21
C GLN A 111 -11.29 4.71 7.83
N ASN A 112 -10.15 5.41 7.80
CA ASN A 112 -9.43 5.69 6.56
C ASN A 112 -8.53 4.49 6.19
N PRO A 113 -8.70 3.88 4.99
CA PRO A 113 -7.84 2.79 4.54
C PRO A 113 -6.40 3.22 4.22
N VAL A 114 -6.06 4.51 4.34
CA VAL A 114 -4.71 5.03 4.15
C VAL A 114 -4.03 5.26 5.50
N SER A 115 -2.85 4.67 5.68
CA SER A 115 -1.96 4.86 6.83
C SER A 115 -0.60 5.36 6.36
N TYR A 116 0.15 6.00 7.26
CA TYR A 116 1.44 6.60 6.96
C TYR A 116 2.45 6.16 8.00
N ILE A 117 3.64 5.77 7.56
CA ILE A 117 4.76 5.41 8.43
C ILE A 117 5.89 6.39 8.15
N ASN A 118 6.42 6.99 9.21
CA ASN A 118 7.53 7.94 9.19
C ASN A 118 7.32 9.15 8.23
N MET A 119 6.17 9.83 8.32
CA MET A 119 5.81 10.99 7.46
C MET A 119 5.12 12.10 8.21
#